data_AF-A0A832ESS2-F1
#
_entry.id   AF-A0A832ESS2-F1
#
_cell.length_a   1.000
_cell.length_b   1.000
_cell.length_c   1.000
_cell.angle_alpha   90.00
_cell.angle_beta   90.00
_cell.angle_gamma   90.00
#
_symmetry.space_group_name_H-M   'P 1'
#
loop_
_entity.id
_entity.type
_entity.pdbx_description
1 polymer ?
#
loop_
_entity_poly.entity_id
_entity_poly.type
_entity_poly.pdbx_seq_one_letter_code
_entity_poly.pdbx_strand_id
1 'polypeptide(L)'
;MNLLVTGGAGFIGSNLIHHIIDQPPIARLVNLDCLTYAGHLENLESVANHPRYVFERVDLRDAERVAQVVRRHDITHVLHLAAESHVDRSITGPADFIQTNIVGTFNLLQAVRQHWAGNVHGKRF
;
A
#
# COMPACT_ATOMS: atom_id res chain seq x y z
N MET A 1 -14.60 6.46 -1.80
CA MET A 1 -13.33 6.05 -2.42
C MET A 1 -12.91 4.70 -1.89
N ASN A 2 -12.35 3.88 -2.79
CA ASN A 2 -11.63 2.65 -2.45
C ASN A 2 -10.14 3.00 -2.41
N LEU A 3 -9.62 3.13 -1.19
CA LEU A 3 -8.28 3.62 -0.91
C LEU A 3 -7.34 2.43 -0.70
N LEU A 4 -6.22 2.43 -1.41
CA LEU A 4 -5.08 1.57 -1.15
C LEU A 4 -4.04 2.35 -0.36
N VAL A 5 -3.63 1.84 0.79
CA VAL A 5 -2.46 2.30 1.55
C VAL A 5 -1.41 1.20 1.45
N THR A 6 -0.23 1.50 0.90
CA THR A 6 0.88 0.52 0.93
C THR A 6 1.80 0.81 2.11
N GLY A 7 2.36 -0.20 2.77
CA GLY A 7 3.26 0.01 3.91
C GLY A 7 2.50 0.37 5.18
N GLY A 8 1.22 -0.01 5.26
CA GLY A 8 0.33 0.38 6.34
C GLY A 8 0.61 -0.34 7.67
N ALA A 9 1.45 -1.38 7.69
CA ALA A 9 1.89 -2.00 8.95
C ALA A 9 3.14 -1.33 9.54
N GLY A 10 3.77 -0.42 8.80
CA GLY A 10 4.89 0.39 9.28
C GLY A 10 4.47 1.55 10.20
N PHE A 11 5.44 2.34 10.62
CA PHE A 11 5.23 3.43 11.59
C PHE A 11 4.25 4.50 11.10
N ILE A 12 4.54 5.18 9.99
CA ILE A 12 3.67 6.25 9.46
C ILE A 12 2.37 5.66 8.90
N GLY A 13 2.47 4.54 8.18
CA GLY A 13 1.33 3.91 7.53
C GLY A 13 0.23 3.49 8.50
N SER A 14 0.59 2.90 9.65
CA SER A 14 -0.39 2.46 10.64
C SER A 14 -1.10 3.64 11.31
N ASN A 15 -0.36 4.67 11.72
CA ASN A 15 -0.92 5.91 12.27
C ASN A 15 -1.84 6.62 11.26
N LEU A 16 -1.45 6.67 9.99
CA LEU A 16 -2.30 7.20 8.92
C LEU A 16 -3.61 6.43 8.82
N ILE A 17 -3.56 5.10 8.79
CA ILE A 17 -4.77 4.25 8.73
C ILE A 17 -5.70 4.55 9.90
N HIS A 18 -5.18 4.56 11.13
CA HIS A 18 -5.97 4.91 12.32
C HIS A 18 -6.62 6.29 12.21
N HIS A 19 -5.89 7.26 11.68
CA HIS A 19 -6.38 8.63 11.56
C HIS A 19 -7.49 8.80 10.52
N ILE A 20 -7.45 8.02 9.43
CA ILE A 20 -8.33 8.26 8.28
C ILE A 20 -9.44 7.23 8.10
N ILE A 21 -9.33 6.04 8.69
CA ILE A 21 -10.24 4.90 8.42
C ILE A 21 -11.72 5.28 8.57
N ASP A 22 -12.03 6.21 9.48
CA ASP A 22 -13.39 6.65 9.73
C ASP A 22 -13.91 7.77 8.84
N GLN A 23 -13.05 8.41 8.05
CA GLN A 23 -13.43 9.55 7.23
C GLN A 23 -14.56 9.17 6.24
N PRO A 24 -15.62 9.99 6.13
CA PRO A 24 -16.78 9.68 5.28
C PRO A 24 -16.46 9.35 3.82
N PRO A 25 -15.46 9.98 3.17
CA PRO A 25 -15.10 9.61 1.80
C PRO A 25 -14.57 8.17 1.67
N ILE A 26 -14.02 7.56 2.72
CA ILE A 26 -13.46 6.20 2.68
C ILE A 26 -14.57 5.16 2.78
N ALA A 27 -14.86 4.51 1.66
CA ALA A 27 -15.78 3.38 1.59
C ALA A 27 -15.06 2.06 1.92
N ARG A 28 -13.80 1.92 1.47
CA ARG A 28 -12.94 0.78 1.72
C ARG A 28 -11.49 1.24 1.85
N LEU A 29 -10.77 0.73 2.84
CA LEU A 29 -9.33 0.90 3.01
C LEU A 29 -8.66 -0.46 2.90
N VAL A 30 -7.81 -0.60 1.89
CA VAL A 30 -6.98 -1.78 1.66
C VAL A 30 -5.57 -1.44 2.09
N ASN A 31 -5.05 -2.11 3.10
CA ASN A 31 -3.65 -2.03 3.50
C ASN A 31 -2.86 -3.16 2.82
N LEU A 32 -1.96 -2.79 1.92
CA LEU A 32 -1.03 -3.70 1.27
C LEU A 32 0.35 -3.59 1.95
N ASP A 33 0.82 -4.68 2.52
CA ASP A 33 2.13 -4.72 3.19
C ASP A 33 2.76 -6.11 3.05
N CYS A 34 4.07 -6.19 2.87
CA CYS A 34 4.79 -7.47 2.81
C CYS A 34 5.28 -7.97 4.18
N LEU A 35 5.11 -7.18 5.23
CA LEU A 35 5.57 -7.47 6.60
C LEU A 35 7.06 -7.80 6.61
N THR A 36 7.87 -6.85 6.14
CA THR A 36 9.33 -6.90 6.35
C THR A 36 9.65 -6.71 7.83
N TYR A 37 10.93 -6.57 8.15
CA TYR A 37 11.38 -6.28 9.52
C TYR A 37 10.73 -5.03 10.17
N ALA A 38 10.19 -4.11 9.37
CA ALA A 38 9.61 -2.85 9.85
C ALA A 38 8.07 -2.86 9.91
N GLY A 39 7.43 -3.94 9.42
CA GLY A 39 5.97 -4.07 9.39
C GLY A 39 5.46 -4.90 10.56
N HIS A 40 4.61 -4.32 11.40
CA HIS A 40 4.05 -4.99 12.58
C HIS A 40 2.54 -4.93 12.58
N LEU A 41 1.87 -6.09 12.58
CA LEU A 41 0.40 -6.15 12.63
C LEU A 41 -0.17 -5.67 13.98
N GLU A 42 0.63 -5.74 15.04
CA GLU A 42 0.31 -5.19 16.36
C GLU A 42 -0.05 -3.70 16.29
N ASN A 43 0.58 -2.96 15.36
CA ASN A 43 0.27 -1.55 15.11
C ASN A 43 -1.17 -1.32 14.63
N LEU A 44 -1.88 -2.36 14.19
CA LEU A 44 -3.19 -2.30 13.53
C LEU A 44 -4.28 -3.05 14.30
N GLU A 45 -4.00 -3.56 15.51
CA GLU A 45 -4.94 -4.38 16.28
C GLU A 45 -6.32 -3.72 16.46
N SER A 46 -6.35 -2.42 16.75
CA SER A 46 -7.60 -1.67 16.95
C SER A 46 -8.45 -1.51 15.69
N VAL A 47 -7.87 -1.67 14.49
CA VAL A 47 -8.57 -1.56 13.19
C VAL A 47 -8.69 -2.88 12.46
N ALA A 48 -8.08 -3.96 12.95
CA ALA A 48 -8.04 -5.26 12.28
C ALA A 48 -9.44 -5.82 11.96
N ASN A 49 -10.42 -5.56 12.84
CA ASN A 49 -11.82 -5.98 12.67
C ASN A 49 -12.73 -4.88 12.14
N HIS A 50 -12.19 -3.73 11.73
CA HIS A 50 -13.00 -2.62 11.25
C HIS A 50 -13.65 -2.99 9.90
N PRO A 51 -14.97 -2.76 9.70
CA PRO A 51 -15.71 -3.29 8.54
C PRO A 51 -15.24 -2.75 7.19
N ARG A 52 -14.57 -1.59 7.17
CA ARG A 52 -14.00 -0.98 5.96
C ARG A 52 -12.55 -1.38 5.71
N TYR A 53 -11.89 -2.01 6.68
CA TYR A 53 -10.47 -2.35 6.63
C TYR A 53 -10.27 -3.73 6.00
N VAL A 54 -9.25 -3.84 5.15
CA VAL A 54 -8.79 -5.09 4.55
C VAL A 54 -7.27 -5.11 4.59
N PHE A 55 -6.69 -6.25 4.95
CA PHE A 55 -5.27 -6.48 4.85
C PHE A 55 -4.95 -7.41 3.67
N GLU A 56 -4.01 -7.01 2.83
CA GLU A 56 -3.48 -7.80 1.71
C GLU A 56 -1.97 -7.97 1.92
N ARG A 57 -1.54 -9.18 2.29
CA ARG A 57 -0.11 -9.48 2.46
C ARG A 57 0.54 -9.71 1.10
N VAL A 58 1.02 -8.63 0.48
CA VAL A 58 1.59 -8.66 -0.87
C VAL A 58 2.86 -7.81 -0.92
N ASP A 59 3.86 -8.33 -1.62
CA ASP A 59 5.09 -7.62 -1.94
C ASP A 59 4.90 -6.79 -3.22
N LEU A 60 5.29 -5.52 -3.19
CA LEU A 60 5.24 -4.64 -4.36
C LEU A 60 6.12 -5.14 -5.51
N ARG A 61 7.12 -5.98 -5.23
CA ARG A 61 7.97 -6.63 -6.23
C ARG A 61 7.20 -7.65 -7.06
N ASP A 62 6.07 -8.18 -6.57
CA ASP A 62 5.19 -9.09 -7.30
C ASP A 62 4.15 -8.29 -8.10
N ALA A 63 4.51 -7.93 -9.33
CA ALA A 63 3.66 -7.13 -10.21
C ALA A 63 2.29 -7.76 -10.47
N GLU A 64 2.20 -9.08 -10.54
CA GLU A 64 0.94 -9.77 -10.82
C GLU A 64 0.00 -9.68 -9.62
N ARG A 65 0.51 -9.97 -8.41
CA ARG A 65 -0.27 -9.87 -7.18
C ARG A 65 -0.71 -8.43 -6.91
N VAL A 66 0.15 -7.44 -7.14
CA VAL A 66 -0.22 -6.01 -7.03
C VAL A 66 -1.36 -5.67 -7.98
N ALA A 67 -1.26 -6.08 -9.26
CA ALA A 67 -2.32 -5.86 -10.24
C ALA A 67 -3.63 -6.59 -9.88
N GLN A 68 -3.56 -7.76 -9.23
CA GLN A 68 -4.73 -8.45 -8.72
C GLN A 68 -5.39 -7.70 -7.57
N VAL A 69 -4.63 -7.19 -6.59
CA VAL A 69 -5.17 -6.39 -5.47
C VAL A 69 -5.87 -5.13 -6.00
N VAL A 70 -5.22 -4.39 -6.90
CA VAL A 70 -5.77 -3.16 -7.50
C VAL A 70 -7.12 -3.44 -8.19
N ARG A 71 -7.20 -4.52 -8.99
CA ARG A 71 -8.44 -4.91 -9.68
C ARG A 71 -9.51 -5.44 -8.73
N ARG A 72 -9.15 -6.34 -7.81
CA ARG A 72 -10.06 -7.02 -6.88
C ARG A 72 -10.83 -6.03 -6.01
N HIS A 73 -10.17 -4.96 -5.58
CA HIS A 73 -10.77 -3.96 -4.70
C HIS A 73 -11.23 -2.69 -5.43
N ASP A 74 -11.16 -2.70 -6.77
CA ASP A 74 -11.48 -1.55 -7.61
C ASP A 74 -10.85 -0.25 -7.07
N ILE A 75 -9.52 -0.26 -6.93
CA ILE A 75 -8.80 0.84 -6.28
C ILE A 75 -8.93 2.11 -7.11
N THR A 76 -9.33 3.19 -6.44
CA THR A 76 -9.50 4.53 -7.04
C THR A 76 -8.50 5.54 -6.50
N HIS A 77 -8.04 5.35 -5.26
CA HIS A 77 -7.13 6.26 -4.58
C HIS A 77 -5.96 5.47 -4.01
N VAL A 78 -4.75 6.03 -4.07
CA VAL A 78 -3.54 5.41 -3.51
C VAL A 78 -2.88 6.38 -2.55
N LEU A 79 -2.38 5.86 -1.43
CA LEU A 79 -1.38 6.50 -0.58
C LEU A 79 -0.21 5.52 -0.46
N HIS A 80 0.90 5.84 -1.13
CA HIS A 80 2.04 4.93 -1.28
C HIS A 80 3.16 5.26 -0.27
N LEU A 81 3.23 4.49 0.82
CA LEU A 81 4.25 4.65 1.88
C LEU A 81 5.22 3.46 2.01
N ALA A 82 5.02 2.38 1.24
CA ALA A 82 5.86 1.20 1.32
C ALA A 82 7.24 1.49 0.70
N ALA A 83 8.29 1.35 1.52
CA ALA A 83 9.67 1.55 1.10
C ALA A 83 10.62 0.87 2.09
N GLU A 84 11.81 0.52 1.61
CA GLU A 84 12.98 0.43 2.46
C GLU A 84 13.44 1.87 2.78
N SER A 85 13.54 2.21 4.07
CA SER A 85 13.71 3.60 4.51
C SER A 85 14.96 3.86 5.36
N HIS A 86 15.61 2.81 5.86
CA HIS A 86 16.73 2.94 6.80
C HIS A 86 18.06 3.20 6.09
N VAL A 87 18.61 4.40 6.21
CA VAL A 87 19.83 4.82 5.49
C VAL A 87 21.01 3.86 5.70
N ASP A 88 21.28 3.42 6.93
CA ASP A 88 22.43 2.50 7.15
C ASP A 88 22.28 1.16 6.43
N ARG A 89 21.05 0.70 6.20
CA ARG A 89 20.78 -0.52 5.42
C ARG A 89 20.98 -0.29 3.93
N SER A 90 20.76 0.92 3.43
CA SER A 90 21.01 1.21 2.01
C SER A 90 22.50 1.22 1.67
N ILE A 91 23.37 1.52 2.65
CA ILE A 91 24.83 1.49 2.47
C ILE A 91 25.33 0.05 2.29
N THR A 92 24.81 -0.88 3.10
CA THR A 92 25.27 -2.28 3.12
C THR A 92 24.48 -3.21 2.20
N GLY A 93 23.21 -2.90 1.93
CA GLY A 93 22.30 -3.66 1.07
C GLY A 93 21.45 -2.77 0.16
N PRO A 94 22.06 -2.03 -0.79
CA PRO A 94 21.34 -1.08 -1.65
C PRO A 94 20.34 -1.74 -2.62
N ALA A 95 20.52 -3.02 -2.93
CA ALA A 95 19.67 -3.73 -3.90
C ALA A 95 18.20 -3.74 -3.48
N ASP A 96 17.89 -3.94 -2.20
CA ASP A 96 16.51 -3.96 -1.70
C ASP A 96 15.83 -2.60 -1.84
N PHE A 97 16.58 -1.50 -1.73
CA PHE A 97 16.05 -0.15 -1.94
C PHE A 97 15.66 0.07 -3.40
N ILE A 98 16.46 -0.43 -4.35
CA ILE A 98 16.11 -0.35 -5.78
C ILE A 98 14.89 -1.21 -6.08
N GLN A 99 14.87 -2.45 -5.58
CA GLN A 99 13.77 -3.38 -5.85
C GLN A 99 12.46 -2.90 -5.24
N THR A 100 12.47 -2.47 -3.98
CA THR A 100 11.23 -2.02 -3.31
C THR A 100 10.84 -0.61 -3.76
N ASN A 101 11.75 0.35 -3.68
CA ASN A 101 11.37 1.76 -3.81
C ASN A 101 11.24 2.21 -5.27
N ILE A 102 11.97 1.58 -6.20
CA ILE A 102 11.91 1.94 -7.63
C ILE A 102 11.05 0.94 -8.39
N VAL A 103 11.45 -0.34 -8.39
CA VAL A 103 10.73 -1.38 -9.15
C VAL A 103 9.33 -1.61 -8.57
N GLY A 104 9.19 -1.65 -7.24
CA GLY A 104 7.90 -1.76 -6.58
C GLY A 104 6.95 -0.59 -6.88
N THR A 105 7.45 0.65 -6.83
CA THR A 105 6.69 1.84 -7.24
C THR A 105 6.23 1.73 -8.70
N PHE A 106 7.13 1.32 -9.59
CA PHE A 106 6.80 1.11 -11.00
C PHE A 106 5.69 0.06 -11.19
N ASN A 107 5.78 -1.07 -10.48
CA ASN A 107 4.76 -2.12 -10.53
C ASN A 107 3.38 -1.60 -10.09
N LEU A 108 3.34 -0.82 -9.01
CA LEU A 108 2.10 -0.24 -8.51
C LEU A 108 1.51 0.79 -9.49
N LEU A 109 2.34 1.68 -10.04
CA LEU A 109 1.92 2.64 -11.06
C LEU A 109 1.37 1.93 -12.31
N GLN A 110 2.01 0.85 -12.75
CA GLN A 110 1.55 0.06 -13.89
C GLN A 110 0.22 -0.62 -13.61
N ALA A 111 0.04 -1.22 -12.44
CA ALA A 111 -1.22 -1.83 -12.02
C ALA A 111 -2.37 -0.82 -12.03
N VAL A 112 -2.14 0.36 -11.47
CA VAL A 112 -3.10 1.46 -11.44
C VAL A 112 -3.41 1.98 -12.86
N ARG A 113 -2.38 2.24 -13.67
CA ARG A 113 -2.53 2.71 -15.06
C ARG A 113 -3.36 1.75 -15.89
N GLN A 114 -3.09 0.44 -15.78
CA GLN A 114 -3.83 -0.61 -16.48
C GLN A 114 -5.28 -0.70 -16.01
N HIS A 115 -5.50 -0.73 -14.69
CA HIS A 115 -6.86 -0.81 -14.12
C HIS A 115 -7.70 0.42 -14.48
N TRP A 116 -7.10 1.60 -14.48
CA TRP A 116 -7.82 2.84 -14.78
C TRP A 116 -8.08 3.04 -16.26
N ALA A 117 -7.30 2.39 -17.14
CA ALA A 117 -7.49 2.35 -18.59
C ALA A 117 -7.75 3.74 -19.21
N GLY A 118 -7.04 4.77 -18.74
CA GLY A 118 -7.18 6.16 -19.21
C GLY A 118 -8.34 6.94 -18.58
N ASN A 119 -9.29 6.29 -17.90
CA ASN A 119 -10.31 6.97 -17.11
C ASN A 119 -9.76 7.31 -15.72
N VAL A 120 -9.27 8.54 -15.57
CA VAL A 120 -8.68 9.07 -14.32
C VAL A 120 -9.64 9.98 -13.54
N HIS A 121 -10.86 10.20 -14.03
CA HIS A 121 -11.82 11.06 -13.34
C HIS A 121 -12.22 10.44 -11.99
N GLY A 122 -12.12 11.22 -10.91
CA GLY A 122 -12.41 10.75 -9.55
C GLY A 122 -11.41 9.72 -9.02
N LYS A 123 -10.20 9.66 -9.58
CA LYS A 123 -9.11 8.78 -9.16
C LYS A 123 -7.85 9.57 -8.90
N ARG A 124 -7.05 9.15 -7.92
CA ARG A 124 -5.82 9.85 -7.52
C ARG A 124 -4.76 8.89 -7.04
N PHE A 125 -3.55 9.02 -7.58
CA PHE A 125 -2.36 8.40 -7.05
C PHE A 125 -1.63 9.40 -6.16
#